data_AF-A0A7V2TVZ8-F1
#
_entry.id   AF-A0A7V2TVZ8-F1
#
_cell.length_a   1.000
_cell.length_b   1.000
_cell.length_c   1.000
_cell.angle_alpha   90.00
_cell.angle_beta   90.00
_cell.angle_gamma   90.00
#
_symmetry.space_group_name_H-M   'P 1'
#
loop_
_entity.id
_entity.type
_entity.pdbx_description
1 polymer ?
#
loop_
_entity_poly.entity_id
_entity_poly.type
_entity_poly.pdbx_seq_one_letter_code
_entity_poly.pdbx_strand_id
1 'polypeptide(L)' 'MRFQLLRHATALISVKGLTLLLDPMLSPKGALEPIVNAARQERFPLVDLPLSE' A
#
# COMPACT_ATOMS: atom_id res chain seq x y z
N MET A 1 -18.42 3.34 10.58
CA MET A 1 -17.35 2.54 9.96
C MET A 1 -16.81 3.34 8.79
N ARG A 2 -15.49 3.46 8.63
CA ARG A 2 -14.86 4.17 7.52
C ARG A 2 -13.75 3.31 6.93
N PHE A 3 -13.67 3.27 5.61
CA PHE A 3 -12.61 2.60 4.86
C PHE A 3 -11.93 3.63 3.96
N GLN A 4 -10.60 3.73 4.04
CA GLN A 4 -9.80 4.58 3.18
C GLN A 4 -8.71 3.73 2.54
N LEU A 5 -8.80 3.53 1.23
CA LEU A 5 -7.73 2.91 0.45
C LEU A 5 -6.59 3.92 0.29
N LEU A 6 -5.35 3.50 0.56
CA LEU A 6 -4.16 4.30 0.28
C LEU A 6 -3.56 3.85 -1.06
N ARG A 7 -3.10 2.61 -1.16
CA ARG A 7 -2.46 2.07 -2.36
C ARG A 7 -2.41 0.55 -2.30
N HIS A 8 -2.64 -0.13 -3.43
CA HIS A 8 -2.67 -1.60 -3.49
C HIS A 8 -3.63 -2.18 -2.45
N ALA A 9 -3.13 -2.92 -1.45
CA ALA A 9 -3.93 -3.43 -0.33
C ALA A 9 -3.72 -2.64 0.98
N THR A 10 -2.85 -1.62 0.98
CA THR A 10 -2.67 -0.74 2.12
C THR A 10 -3.89 0.15 2.31
N ALA A 11 -4.57 0.01 3.45
CA ALA A 11 -5.79 0.73 3.75
C ALA A 11 -5.93 1.06 5.24
N LEU A 12 -6.67 2.13 5.54
CA LEU A 12 -7.09 2.49 6.89
C LEU A 12 -8.55 2.10 7.09
N ILE A 13 -8.82 1.38 8.19
CA ILE A 13 -10.18 0.97 8.58
C ILE A 13 -10.47 1.53 9.97
N SER A 14 -11.52 2.35 10.09
CA SER A 14 -12.02 2.83 11.37
C SER A 14 -13.35 2.15 11.71
N VAL A 15 -13.37 1.38 12.80
CA VAL A 15 -14.53 0.59 13.26
C VAL A 15 -14.58 0.52 14.78
N LYS A 16 -15.76 0.82 15.38
CA LYS A 16 -15.99 0.76 16.84
C LYS A 16 -14.90 1.47 17.68
N GLY A 17 -14.43 2.63 17.23
CA GLY A 17 -13.38 3.41 17.91
C GLY A 17 -11.95 2.91 17.68
N LEU A 18 -11.76 1.78 17.00
CA LEU A 18 -10.43 1.30 16.59
C LEU A 18 -10.08 1.83 15.20
N THR A 19 -8.82 2.16 15.00
CA THR A 19 -8.24 2.44 13.68
C THR A 19 -7.17 1.41 13.37
N LEU A 20 -7.33 0.71 12.26
CA LEU A 20 -6.45 -0.36 11.81
C LEU A 20 -5.75 0.07 10.52
N LEU A 21 -4.44 -0.14 10.45
CA LEU A 21 -3.68 -0.06 9.20
C LEU A 21 -3.53 -1.47 8.64
N LEU A 22 -4.25 -1.74 7.55
CA LEU A 22 -4.24 -3.01 6.85
C LEU A 22 -3.10 -3.06 5.83
N ASP A 23 -2.43 -4.22 5.74
CA ASP A 23 -1.36 -4.55 4.79
C ASP A 23 -0.38 -3.39 4.49
N PRO A 24 0.43 -2.99 5.48
CA PRO A 24 1.22 -1.76 5.41
C PRO A 24 2.38 -1.86 4.40
N MET A 25 2.20 -1.27 3.22
CA MET A 25 3.23 -1.12 2.20
C MET A 25 3.58 0.37 2.03
N LEU A 26 4.43 0.89 2.90
CA LEU A 26 4.76 2.32 3.01
C LEU A 26 6.04 2.73 2.28
N SER A 27 6.69 1.81 1.55
CA SER A 27 7.88 2.13 0.77
C SER A 27 7.56 3.08 -0.41
N PRO A 28 8.50 3.95 -0.81
CA PRO A 28 8.36 4.77 -2.01
C PRO A 28 8.14 3.92 -3.27
N LYS A 29 7.58 4.53 -4.32
CA LYS A 29 7.44 3.88 -5.63
C LYS A 29 8.79 3.30 -6.10
N GLY A 30 8.78 2.06 -6.58
CA GLY A 30 9.95 1.38 -7.14
C GLY A 30 11.04 0.97 -6.13
N ALA A 31 10.78 1.07 -4.82
CA ALA A 31 11.79 0.81 -3.80
C ALA A 31 12.16 -0.68 -3.62
N LEU A 32 11.30 -1.61 -4.05
CA LEU A 32 11.47 -3.05 -3.83
C LEU A 32 11.74 -3.78 -5.14
N GLU A 33 12.58 -4.82 -5.05
CA GLU A 33 12.91 -5.69 -6.19
C GLU A 33 11.68 -6.42 -6.74
N PRO A 34 11.67 -6.78 -8.04
CA PRO A 34 10.57 -7.54 -8.61
C PRO A 34 10.34 -8.88 -7.89
N ILE A 35 9.08 -9.30 -7.84
CA ILE A 35 8.73 -10.62 -7.31
C ILE A 35 9.24 -11.69 -8.28
N VAL A 36 10.04 -12.63 -7.76
CA VAL A 36 10.58 -13.75 -8.54
C VAL A 36 9.43 -14.57 -9.14
N ASN A 37 9.56 -14.92 -10.43
CA ASN A 37 8.56 -15.67 -11.21
C ASN A 37 7.21 -14.96 -11.44
N ALA A 38 7.09 -13.66 -11.15
CA ALA A 38 5.94 -12.89 -11.60
C ALA A 38 6.03 -12.61 -13.11
N ALA A 39 4.90 -12.63 -13.82
CA ALA A 39 4.87 -12.28 -15.25
C ALA A 39 5.38 -10.85 -15.51
N ARG A 40 5.24 -9.98 -14.50
CA ARG A 40 5.71 -8.60 -14.46
C ARG A 40 6.96 -8.52 -13.61
N GLN A 41 8.01 -7.88 -14.14
CA GLN A 41 9.34 -7.80 -13.53
C GLN A 41 9.73 -6.33 -13.22
N GLU A 42 8.75 -5.43 -13.11
CA GLU A 42 8.99 -4.07 -12.65
C GLU A 42 9.24 -4.04 -11.14
N ARG A 43 10.08 -3.09 -10.69
CA ARG A 43 10.22 -2.77 -9.27
C ARG A 43 8.88 -2.27 -8.73
N PHE A 44 8.54 -2.69 -7.51
CA PHE A 44 7.28 -2.35 -6.87
C PHE A 44 7.54 -1.51 -5.61
N PRO A 45 6.56 -0.73 -5.11
CA PRO A 45 5.22 -0.46 -5.63
C PRO A 45 5.24 0.40 -6.91
N LEU A 46 4.21 0.30 -7.75
CA LEU A 46 4.19 0.89 -9.09
C LEU A 46 3.78 2.38 -9.13
N VAL A 47 3.12 2.85 -8.08
CA VAL A 47 2.60 4.22 -7.98
C VAL A 47 2.98 4.82 -6.63
N ASP A 48 3.05 6.14 -6.56
CA ASP A 48 3.36 6.85 -5.33
C ASP A 48 2.25 6.68 -4.28
N LEU A 49 2.60 6.85 -3.01
CA LEU A 49 1.58 6.95 -1.96
C LEU A 49 0.80 8.24 -2.14
N PRO A 50 -0.53 8.24 -1.97
CA PRO A 50 -1.34 9.46 -2.02
C PRO A 50 -1.27 10.22 -0.68
N LEU A 51 -0.05 10.46 -0.19
CA LEU A 51 0.22 11.21 1.03
C LEU A 51 0.96 12.48 0.62
N SER A 52 0.53 13.63 1.13
CA SER A 52 1.33 14.85 1.05
C SER A 52 2.50 14.75 2.02
N GLU A 53 3.60 15.46 1.72
CA GLU A 53 4.65 15.73 2.71
C GLU A 53 4.11 16.51 3.92
#